data_AF-A7SGC9-F1
#
_entry.id   AF-A7SGC9-F1
#
_cell.length_a   1.000
_cell.length_b   1.000
_cell.length_c   1.000
_cell.angle_alpha   90.00
_cell.angle_beta   90.00
_cell.angle_gamma   90.00
#
_symmetry.space_group_name_H-M   'P 1'
#
loop_
_entity.id
_entity.type
_entity.pdbx_description
1 polymer ?
#
loop_
_entity_poly.entity_id
_entity_poly.type
_entity_poly.pdbx_seq_one_letter_code
_entity_poly.pdbx_strand_id
1 'polypeptide(L)'
;MSATKLLGGAFASYFGAEAVPHLGSTIEAVTGLEIHVAKEFFASVNFKCPSVHYKAYGYMYLFIPAAVLFCLALWARKSSFLNILLPVSWLMYAFIDTTYYVCATLGPKDIAMAKANTTEAKEAVLQDFADAEAMSQMVAFILLLSYIVCATIAISVIRLCKKAQDPKELDENNLDDAKEEDLNEKKQLAAAWSGDVIGERKEETNAEIKTQM
;
A
#
# COMPACT_ATOMS: atom_id res chain seq x y z
N MET A 1 -4.09 -7.47 -25.65
CA MET A 1 -2.71 -6.96 -25.45
C MET A 1 -2.78 -6.04 -24.24
N SER A 2 -2.15 -6.45 -23.14
CA SER A 2 -2.64 -6.15 -21.77
C SER A 2 -2.28 -4.75 -21.27
N ALA A 3 -3.30 -3.97 -20.87
CA ALA A 3 -3.20 -2.60 -20.34
C ALA A 3 -2.34 -2.49 -19.06
N THR A 4 -2.08 -3.62 -18.40
CA THR A 4 -1.20 -3.76 -17.24
C THR A 4 0.25 -3.37 -17.53
N LYS A 5 0.76 -3.55 -18.76
CA LYS A 5 2.14 -3.17 -19.10
C LYS A 5 2.32 -1.66 -19.30
N LEU A 6 1.27 -0.95 -19.71
CA LEU A 6 1.32 0.50 -19.96
C LEU A 6 1.21 1.30 -18.65
N LEU A 7 0.41 0.81 -17.69
CA LEU A 7 0.27 1.44 -16.37
C LEU A 7 1.54 1.32 -15.52
N GLY A 8 2.25 0.18 -15.60
CA GLY A 8 3.52 -0.01 -14.89
C GLY A 8 4.62 0.97 -15.32
N GLY A 9 4.72 1.26 -16.62
CA GLY A 9 5.69 2.22 -17.15
C GLY A 9 5.36 3.68 -16.80
N ALA A 10 4.08 4.05 -16.77
CA ALA A 10 3.66 5.41 -16.44
C ALA A 10 3.83 5.75 -14.95
N PHE A 11 3.62 4.77 -14.06
CA PHE A 11 3.81 4.94 -12.62
C PHE A 11 5.28 5.17 -12.24
N ALA A 12 6.22 4.48 -12.92
CA ALA A 12 7.65 4.62 -12.70
C ALA A 12 8.18 6.01 -13.11
N SER A 13 7.69 6.56 -14.22
CA SER A 13 8.07 7.90 -14.69
C SER A 13 7.54 9.02 -13.79
N TYR A 14 6.40 8.81 -13.11
CA TYR A 14 5.78 9.83 -12.26
C TYR A 14 6.49 10.04 -10.93
N PHE A 15 7.19 9.02 -10.42
CA PHE A 15 7.94 9.08 -9.16
C PHE A 15 9.37 9.62 -9.28
N GLY A 16 9.80 10.07 -10.47
CA GLY A 16 11.06 10.79 -10.62
C GLY A 16 12.28 9.94 -10.24
N ALA A 17 12.64 8.99 -11.10
CA ALA A 17 13.83 8.15 -10.99
C ALA A 17 15.14 8.88 -11.35
N GLU A 18 15.34 10.14 -10.93
CA GLU A 18 16.52 10.94 -11.35
C GLU A 18 17.36 11.55 -10.21
N ALA A 19 17.35 11.00 -8.98
CA ALA A 19 18.25 11.53 -7.93
C ALA A 19 18.60 10.62 -6.73
N VAL A 20 18.71 9.29 -6.82
CA VAL A 20 19.39 8.50 -5.76
C VAL A 20 20.04 7.22 -6.36
N PRO A 21 21.38 7.14 -6.48
CA PRO A 21 22.05 6.04 -7.18
C PRO A 21 22.12 4.70 -6.43
N HIS A 22 21.56 4.58 -5.22
CA HIS A 22 21.66 3.37 -4.39
C HIS A 22 20.33 2.66 -4.08
N LEU A 23 19.21 3.12 -4.65
CA LEU A 23 17.85 2.63 -4.33
C LEU A 23 17.09 2.03 -5.52
N GLY A 24 17.77 1.73 -6.63
CA GLY A 24 17.13 1.16 -7.83
C GLY A 24 16.70 -0.31 -7.64
N SER A 25 17.44 -1.09 -6.85
CA SER A 25 17.21 -2.54 -6.73
C SER A 25 16.02 -2.92 -5.84
N THR A 26 15.62 -2.05 -4.90
CA THR A 26 14.57 -2.38 -3.92
C THR A 26 13.17 -2.07 -4.47
N ILE A 27 13.03 -1.11 -5.38
CA ILE A 27 11.73 -0.66 -5.91
C ILE A 27 11.15 -1.67 -6.92
N GLU A 28 11.97 -2.29 -7.77
CA GLU A 28 11.52 -3.37 -8.65
C GLU A 28 11.13 -4.64 -7.87
N ALA A 29 11.84 -4.92 -6.77
CA ALA A 29 11.53 -6.05 -5.89
C ALA A 29 10.24 -5.81 -5.09
N VAL A 30 10.01 -4.60 -4.59
CA VAL A 30 8.80 -4.23 -3.83
C VAL A 30 7.56 -4.23 -4.73
N THR A 31 7.65 -3.67 -5.95
CA THR A 31 6.51 -3.69 -6.89
C THR A 31 6.18 -5.10 -7.41
N GLY A 32 7.19 -5.94 -7.63
CA GLY A 32 6.99 -7.36 -7.98
C GLY A 32 6.38 -8.17 -6.84
N LEU A 33 6.81 -7.91 -5.59
CA LEU A 33 6.32 -8.59 -4.40
C LEU A 33 4.87 -8.19 -4.06
N GLU A 34 4.51 -6.91 -4.16
CA GLU A 34 3.12 -6.47 -3.94
C GLU A 34 2.15 -7.09 -4.94
N ILE A 35 2.53 -7.18 -6.22
CA ILE A 35 1.66 -7.79 -7.26
C ILE A 35 1.52 -9.30 -7.04
N HIS A 36 2.58 -10.00 -6.62
CA HIS A 36 2.51 -11.43 -6.29
C HIS A 36 1.68 -11.69 -5.04
N VAL A 37 1.90 -10.93 -3.97
CA VAL A 37 1.15 -11.04 -2.72
C VAL A 37 -0.31 -10.68 -2.93
N ALA A 38 -0.61 -9.64 -3.70
CA ALA A 38 -1.97 -9.31 -4.10
C ALA A 38 -2.59 -10.48 -4.87
N LYS A 39 -1.93 -11.00 -5.91
CA LYS A 39 -2.47 -12.09 -6.73
C LYS A 39 -2.78 -13.35 -5.92
N GLU A 40 -1.91 -13.73 -4.98
CA GLU A 40 -2.11 -14.88 -4.07
C GLU A 40 -3.21 -14.59 -3.02
N PHE A 41 -3.23 -13.40 -2.45
CA PHE A 41 -4.23 -12.99 -1.47
C PHE A 41 -5.62 -12.91 -2.10
N PHE A 42 -5.73 -12.31 -3.30
CA PHE A 42 -6.97 -12.24 -4.08
C PHE A 42 -7.41 -13.60 -4.61
N ALA A 43 -6.48 -14.51 -4.94
CA ALA A 43 -6.82 -15.89 -5.27
C ALA A 43 -7.38 -16.65 -4.05
N SER A 44 -6.90 -16.32 -2.84
CA SER A 44 -7.37 -16.91 -1.58
C SER A 44 -8.75 -16.37 -1.15
N VAL A 45 -9.03 -15.08 -1.34
CA VAL A 45 -10.40 -14.55 -1.22
C VAL A 45 -11.20 -14.90 -2.48
N ASN A 46 -11.72 -16.12 -2.55
CA ASN A 46 -12.62 -16.58 -3.60
C ASN A 46 -13.93 -15.75 -3.59
N PHE A 47 -13.88 -14.55 -4.17
CA PHE A 47 -14.98 -13.60 -4.21
C PHE A 47 -16.08 -14.15 -5.12
N LYS A 48 -17.07 -14.78 -4.51
CA LYS A 48 -18.32 -15.14 -5.17
C LYS A 48 -19.34 -14.06 -4.87
N CYS A 49 -19.85 -13.41 -5.91
CA CYS A 49 -20.91 -12.43 -5.78
C CYS A 49 -22.17 -13.12 -5.25
N PRO A 50 -22.65 -12.80 -4.04
CA PRO A 50 -23.87 -13.40 -3.51
C PRO A 50 -25.09 -12.83 -4.27
N SER A 51 -26.17 -13.61 -4.35
CA SER A 51 -27.41 -13.19 -5.02
C SER A 51 -28.27 -12.23 -4.19
N VAL A 52 -28.08 -12.25 -2.87
CA VAL A 52 -28.85 -11.46 -1.91
C VAL A 52 -27.90 -10.47 -1.23
N HIS A 53 -28.30 -9.20 -1.13
CA HIS A 53 -27.50 -8.11 -0.57
C HIS A 53 -26.13 -7.84 -1.25
N TYR A 54 -26.03 -8.11 -2.55
CA TYR A 54 -24.80 -7.91 -3.34
C TYR A 54 -24.22 -6.49 -3.26
N LYS A 55 -25.08 -5.45 -3.13
CA LYS A 55 -24.64 -4.05 -3.05
C LYS A 55 -23.78 -3.79 -1.82
N ALA A 56 -24.27 -4.17 -0.64
CA ALA A 56 -23.57 -3.94 0.61
C ALA A 56 -22.27 -4.75 0.67
N TYR A 57 -22.34 -6.01 0.22
CA TYR A 57 -21.17 -6.89 0.17
C TYR A 57 -20.07 -6.35 -0.76
N GLY A 58 -20.43 -5.88 -1.96
CA GLY A 58 -19.48 -5.28 -2.89
C GLY A 58 -18.79 -4.04 -2.32
N TYR A 59 -19.54 -3.10 -1.74
CA TYR A 59 -18.96 -1.91 -1.12
C TYR A 59 -18.11 -2.22 0.12
N MET A 60 -18.49 -3.23 0.90
CA MET A 60 -17.72 -3.70 2.03
C MET A 60 -16.32 -4.13 1.59
N TYR A 61 -16.21 -4.96 0.56
CA TYR A 61 -14.92 -5.40 0.02
C TYR A 61 -14.14 -4.29 -0.69
N LEU A 62 -14.83 -3.28 -1.24
CA LEU A 62 -14.19 -2.18 -1.95
C LEU A 62 -13.58 -1.15 -0.97
N PHE A 63 -14.31 -0.77 0.07
CA PHE A 63 -13.91 0.30 0.99
C PHE A 63 -13.26 -0.18 2.29
N ILE A 64 -13.57 -1.37 2.80
CA ILE A 64 -12.98 -1.82 4.08
C ILE A 64 -11.47 -1.96 3.99
N PRO A 65 -10.88 -2.64 2.99
CA PRO A 65 -9.43 -2.77 2.94
C PRO A 65 -8.75 -1.40 2.75
N ALA A 66 -9.36 -0.49 1.98
CA ALA A 66 -8.90 0.89 1.88
C ALA A 66 -8.92 1.60 3.24
N ALA A 67 -10.00 1.46 4.02
CA ALA A 67 -10.11 2.07 5.35
C ALA A 67 -9.09 1.47 6.33
N VAL A 68 -8.89 0.14 6.33
CA VAL A 68 -7.90 -0.52 7.18
C VAL A 68 -6.49 -0.07 6.82
N LEU A 69 -6.14 -0.05 5.52
CA LEU A 69 -4.83 0.43 5.06
C LEU A 69 -4.60 1.90 5.43
N PHE A 70 -5.63 2.73 5.28
CA PHE A 70 -5.57 4.12 5.70
C PHE A 70 -5.36 4.25 7.22
N CYS A 71 -6.11 3.49 8.03
CA CYS A 71 -5.94 3.48 9.49
C CYS A 71 -4.54 3.02 9.91
N LEU A 72 -4.00 1.97 9.29
CA LEU A 72 -2.65 1.48 9.54
C LEU A 72 -1.60 2.52 9.15
N ALA A 73 -1.77 3.17 8.01
CA ALA A 73 -0.88 4.22 7.55
C ALA A 73 -0.88 5.45 8.48
N LEU A 74 -2.05 5.84 9.02
CA LEU A 74 -2.14 6.87 10.06
C LEU A 74 -1.42 6.49 11.35
N TRP A 75 -1.38 5.20 11.68
CA TRP A 75 -0.74 4.69 12.89
C TRP A 75 0.79 4.66 12.77
N ALA A 76 1.33 4.34 11.59
CA ALA A 76 2.77 4.17 11.32
C ALA A 76 3.57 5.48 11.13
N ARG A 77 3.13 6.59 11.72
CA ARG A 77 3.48 7.97 11.36
C ARG A 77 4.98 8.29 11.11
N LYS A 78 5.32 8.68 9.87
CA LYS A 78 6.41 9.64 9.52
C LYS A 78 6.04 10.66 8.41
N SER A 79 5.25 10.30 7.37
CA SER A 79 4.84 11.27 6.32
C SER A 79 3.42 11.06 5.79
N SER A 80 2.65 12.14 5.67
CA SER A 80 1.24 12.11 5.24
C SER A 80 1.03 11.71 3.78
N PHE A 81 1.99 11.99 2.90
CA PHE A 81 1.85 11.70 1.46
C PHE A 81 2.01 10.21 1.15
N LEU A 82 2.88 9.52 1.88
CA LEU A 82 3.09 8.09 1.74
C LEU A 82 1.87 7.28 2.25
N ASN A 83 1.07 7.87 3.14
CA ASN A 83 -0.09 7.22 3.74
C ASN A 83 -1.32 7.14 2.82
N ILE A 84 -1.43 8.04 1.85
CA ILE A 84 -2.54 8.06 0.88
C ILE A 84 -2.28 7.07 -0.26
N LEU A 85 -1.02 6.75 -0.53
CA LEU A 85 -0.60 5.85 -1.60
C LEU A 85 -1.18 4.44 -1.48
N LEU A 86 -1.10 3.84 -0.29
CA LEU A 86 -1.61 2.49 -0.01
C LEU A 86 -3.13 2.35 -0.24
N PRO A 87 -3.99 3.18 0.40
CA PRO A 87 -5.44 3.06 0.21
C PRO A 87 -5.89 3.45 -1.21
N VAL A 88 -5.23 4.41 -1.85
CA VAL A 88 -5.54 4.78 -3.24
C VAL A 88 -5.11 3.68 -4.21
N SER A 89 -3.94 3.06 -3.99
CA SER A 89 -3.48 1.90 -4.78
C SER A 89 -4.47 0.73 -4.69
N TRP A 90 -5.00 0.46 -3.49
CA TRP A 90 -6.05 -0.55 -3.30
C TRP A 90 -7.30 -0.23 -4.13
N LEU A 91 -7.82 1.00 -4.02
CA LEU A 91 -9.01 1.41 -4.78
C LEU A 91 -8.77 1.27 -6.28
N MET A 92 -7.61 1.72 -6.77
CA MET A 92 -7.22 1.57 -8.17
C MET A 92 -7.28 0.11 -8.61
N TYR A 93 -6.69 -0.81 -7.84
CA TYR A 93 -6.74 -2.24 -8.15
C TYR A 93 -8.18 -2.78 -8.17
N ALA A 94 -8.98 -2.43 -7.16
CA ALA A 94 -10.36 -2.88 -7.05
C ALA A 94 -11.25 -2.40 -8.21
N PHE A 95 -11.04 -1.17 -8.70
CA PHE A 95 -11.78 -0.65 -9.85
C PHE A 95 -11.29 -1.23 -11.18
N ILE A 96 -10.01 -1.63 -11.28
CA ILE A 96 -9.47 -2.33 -12.47
C ILE A 96 -10.07 -3.73 -12.61
N ASP A 97 -10.30 -4.45 -11.50
CA ASP A 97 -10.82 -5.82 -11.56
C ASP A 97 -12.27 -5.90 -12.08
N THR A 98 -13.00 -4.78 -12.18
CA THR A 98 -14.41 -4.60 -12.62
C THR A 98 -15.47 -5.45 -11.90
N THR A 99 -15.16 -6.68 -11.53
CA THR A 99 -15.97 -7.68 -10.84
C THR A 99 -16.53 -7.19 -9.52
N TYR A 100 -15.76 -6.46 -8.71
CA TYR A 100 -16.24 -5.88 -7.45
C TYR A 100 -17.28 -4.79 -7.70
N TYR A 101 -17.03 -3.90 -8.66
CA TYR A 101 -17.92 -2.78 -8.98
C TYR A 101 -19.21 -3.27 -9.65
N VAL A 102 -19.09 -4.17 -10.62
CA VAL A 102 -20.23 -4.80 -11.32
C VAL A 102 -21.06 -5.62 -10.34
N CYS A 103 -20.44 -6.39 -9.45
CA CYS A 103 -21.14 -7.10 -8.39
C CYS A 103 -21.85 -6.14 -7.43
N ALA A 104 -21.25 -5.00 -7.07
CA ALA A 104 -21.87 -4.01 -6.17
C ALA A 104 -23.08 -3.29 -6.79
N THR A 105 -23.15 -3.21 -8.12
CA THR A 105 -24.16 -2.41 -8.83
C THR A 105 -25.29 -3.26 -9.41
N LEU A 106 -24.93 -4.33 -10.15
CA LEU A 106 -25.84 -5.18 -10.90
C LEU A 106 -26.05 -6.56 -10.28
N GLY A 107 -25.04 -7.07 -9.55
CA GLY A 107 -25.07 -8.41 -8.97
C GLY A 107 -24.66 -9.52 -9.95
N PRO A 108 -24.99 -10.79 -9.67
CA PRO A 108 -24.53 -11.94 -10.45
C PRO A 108 -25.19 -12.03 -11.84
N LYS A 109 -24.36 -12.14 -12.89
CA LYS A 109 -24.77 -12.16 -14.32
C LYS A 109 -25.64 -13.36 -14.69
N ASP A 110 -25.39 -14.51 -14.09
CA ASP A 110 -26.14 -15.75 -14.27
C ASP A 110 -27.61 -15.61 -13.85
N ILE A 111 -27.88 -14.91 -12.76
CA ILE A 111 -29.26 -14.68 -12.27
C ILE A 111 -29.98 -13.66 -13.16
N ALA A 112 -29.28 -12.61 -13.58
CA ALA A 112 -29.83 -11.62 -14.50
C ALA A 112 -30.21 -12.26 -15.86
N MET A 113 -29.35 -13.14 -16.38
CA MET A 113 -29.59 -13.90 -17.62
C MET A 113 -30.68 -14.96 -17.45
N ALA A 114 -30.78 -15.61 -16.28
CA ALA A 114 -31.84 -16.58 -15.98
C ALA A 114 -33.23 -15.92 -15.82
N LYS A 115 -33.27 -14.65 -15.40
CA LYS A 115 -34.50 -13.86 -15.31
C LYS A 115 -34.98 -13.39 -16.70
N ALA A 116 -34.07 -13.25 -17.66
CA ALA A 116 -34.37 -12.83 -19.03
C ALA A 116 -34.84 -14.02 -19.89
N ASN A 117 -36.16 -14.16 -20.08
CA ASN A 117 -36.74 -15.23 -20.89
C ASN A 117 -36.68 -14.98 -22.41
N THR A 118 -36.47 -13.73 -22.85
CA THR A 118 -36.42 -13.35 -24.27
C THR A 118 -35.02 -12.93 -24.71
N THR A 119 -34.73 -13.06 -26.02
CA THR A 119 -33.44 -12.65 -26.61
C THR A 119 -33.19 -11.15 -26.42
N GLU A 120 -34.21 -10.31 -26.60
CA GLU A 120 -34.14 -8.85 -26.40
C GLU A 120 -33.83 -8.49 -24.93
N ALA A 121 -34.42 -9.21 -23.97
CA ALA A 121 -34.12 -8.99 -22.55
C ALA A 121 -32.69 -9.41 -22.19
N LYS A 122 -32.14 -10.44 -22.84
CA LYS A 122 -30.74 -10.85 -22.64
C LYS A 122 -29.76 -9.82 -23.20
N GLU A 123 -30.07 -9.25 -24.36
CA GLU A 123 -29.25 -8.18 -24.97
C GLU A 123 -29.27 -6.91 -24.11
N ALA A 124 -30.42 -6.50 -23.59
CA ALA A 124 -30.52 -5.37 -22.66
C ALA A 124 -29.69 -5.59 -21.39
N VAL A 125 -29.78 -6.79 -20.78
CA VAL A 125 -28.99 -7.15 -19.59
C VAL A 125 -27.49 -7.12 -19.91
N LEU A 126 -27.06 -7.65 -21.07
CA LEU A 126 -25.66 -7.60 -21.48
C LEU A 126 -25.15 -6.17 -21.69
N GLN A 127 -26.00 -5.29 -22.22
CA GLN A 127 -25.68 -3.88 -22.40
C GLN A 127 -25.49 -3.17 -21.06
N ASP A 128 -26.35 -3.43 -20.07
CA ASP A 128 -26.19 -2.88 -18.71
C ASP A 128 -24.86 -3.30 -18.08
N PHE A 129 -24.43 -4.55 -18.27
CA PHE A 129 -23.13 -5.04 -17.80
C PHE A 129 -21.96 -4.34 -18.50
N ALA A 130 -22.04 -4.16 -19.82
CA ALA A 130 -21.00 -3.46 -20.57
C ALA A 130 -20.87 -1.99 -20.15
N ASP A 131 -21.98 -1.32 -19.87
CA ASP A 131 -21.99 0.06 -19.37
C ASP A 131 -21.41 0.17 -17.96
N ALA A 132 -21.73 -0.79 -17.07
CA ALA A 132 -21.15 -0.85 -15.73
C ALA A 132 -19.63 -1.09 -15.74
N GLU A 133 -19.13 -1.92 -16.66
CA GLU A 133 -17.68 -2.12 -16.86
C GLU A 133 -16.99 -0.83 -17.36
N ALA A 134 -17.62 -0.10 -18.28
CA ALA A 134 -17.09 1.17 -18.77
C ALA A 134 -17.04 2.21 -17.63
N MET A 135 -18.06 2.26 -16.78
CA MET A 135 -18.10 3.14 -15.61
C MET A 135 -16.97 2.83 -14.62
N SER A 136 -16.67 1.56 -14.32
CA SER A 136 -15.61 1.23 -13.37
C SER A 136 -14.23 1.63 -13.91
N GLN A 137 -13.98 1.43 -15.20
CA GLN A 137 -12.74 1.83 -15.85
C GLN A 137 -12.58 3.35 -15.86
N MET A 138 -13.66 4.09 -16.15
CA MET A 138 -13.67 5.55 -16.08
C MET A 138 -13.32 6.05 -14.67
N VAL A 139 -13.93 5.48 -13.63
CA VAL A 139 -13.63 5.84 -12.24
C VAL A 139 -12.17 5.56 -11.88
N ALA A 140 -11.61 4.43 -12.32
CA ALA A 140 -10.19 4.13 -12.11
C ALA A 140 -9.29 5.22 -12.72
N PHE A 141 -9.51 5.62 -13.97
CA PHE A 141 -8.73 6.69 -14.59
C PHE A 141 -8.91 8.04 -13.89
N ILE A 142 -10.12 8.37 -13.46
CA ILE A 142 -10.39 9.61 -12.71
C ILE A 142 -9.61 9.61 -11.39
N LEU A 143 -9.66 8.51 -10.64
CA LEU A 143 -8.90 8.37 -9.39
C LEU A 143 -7.40 8.49 -9.63
N LEU A 144 -6.88 7.85 -10.68
CA LEU A 144 -5.47 7.95 -11.05
C LEU A 144 -5.05 9.38 -11.38
N LEU A 145 -5.82 10.08 -12.21
CA LEU A 145 -5.54 11.46 -12.58
C LEU A 145 -5.61 12.39 -11.38
N SER A 146 -6.60 12.21 -10.51
CA SER A 146 -6.71 12.98 -9.27
C SER A 146 -5.51 12.77 -8.35
N TYR A 147 -5.03 11.53 -8.23
CA TYR A 147 -3.87 11.16 -7.42
C TYR A 147 -2.59 11.81 -7.96
N ILE A 148 -2.39 11.73 -9.28
CA ILE A 148 -1.31 12.38 -10.03
C ILE A 148 -1.30 13.89 -9.75
N VAL A 149 -2.44 14.57 -9.95
CA VAL A 149 -2.54 16.02 -9.72
C VAL A 149 -2.23 16.38 -8.26
N CYS A 150 -2.78 15.65 -7.29
CA CYS A 150 -2.49 15.85 -5.87
C CYS A 150 -1.01 15.68 -5.55
N ALA A 151 -0.36 14.64 -6.10
CA ALA A 151 1.06 14.41 -5.93
C ALA A 151 1.91 15.52 -6.57
N THR A 152 1.56 16.00 -7.77
CA THR A 152 2.25 17.14 -8.39
C THR A 152 2.09 18.41 -7.57
N ILE A 153 0.88 18.71 -7.07
CA ILE A 153 0.66 19.87 -6.21
C ILE A 153 1.48 19.72 -4.93
N ALA A 154 1.48 18.55 -4.29
CA ALA A 154 2.27 18.26 -3.11
C ALA A 154 3.76 18.48 -3.36
N ILE A 155 4.32 17.88 -4.41
CA ILE A 155 5.73 18.03 -4.77
C ILE A 155 6.04 19.49 -5.11
N SER A 156 5.15 20.18 -5.81
CA SER A 156 5.31 21.60 -6.15
C SER A 156 5.33 22.47 -4.90
N VAL A 157 4.39 22.26 -3.96
CA VAL A 157 4.35 22.94 -2.67
C VAL A 157 5.60 22.61 -1.86
N ILE A 158 6.02 21.35 -1.77
CA ILE A 158 7.23 20.95 -1.07
C ILE A 158 8.45 21.64 -1.71
N ARG A 159 8.60 21.63 -3.03
CA ARG A 159 9.74 22.28 -3.72
C ARG A 159 9.71 23.81 -3.57
N LEU A 160 8.54 24.43 -3.63
CA LEU A 160 8.38 25.88 -3.46
C LEU A 160 8.59 26.31 -2.01
N CYS A 161 8.09 25.54 -1.05
CA CYS A 161 8.28 25.76 0.38
C CYS A 161 9.73 25.48 0.78
N LYS A 162 10.39 24.45 0.25
CA LYS A 162 11.84 24.21 0.46
C LYS A 162 12.68 25.39 -0.05
N LYS A 163 12.34 25.96 -1.20
CA LYS A 163 12.99 27.19 -1.72
C LYS A 163 12.77 28.43 -0.85
N ALA A 164 11.76 28.43 0.03
CA ALA A 164 11.47 29.52 0.97
C ALA A 164 11.87 29.21 2.43
N GLN A 165 12.29 27.98 2.73
CA GLN A 165 12.46 27.43 4.08
C GLN A 165 13.73 26.58 4.15
N ASP A 166 14.90 27.19 4.01
CA ASP A 166 16.10 26.67 4.67
C ASP A 166 16.01 27.06 6.16
N PRO A 167 15.18 26.36 6.98
CA PRO A 167 15.77 25.65 8.12
C PRO A 167 15.07 24.34 8.57
N LYS A 168 13.97 23.87 7.97
CA LYS A 168 13.18 22.74 8.55
C LYS A 168 13.54 21.34 8.06
N GLU A 169 14.05 21.18 6.84
CA GLU A 169 14.51 19.87 6.33
C GLU A 169 15.85 19.45 6.91
N LEU A 170 16.70 20.44 7.23
CA LEU A 170 17.91 20.20 8.00
C LEU A 170 17.56 19.67 9.40
N ASP A 171 16.50 20.18 10.03
CA ASP A 171 16.06 19.75 11.37
C ASP A 171 15.46 18.32 11.36
N GLU A 172 14.67 17.94 10.35
CA GLU A 172 14.11 16.57 10.28
C GLU A 172 15.16 15.50 9.96
N ASN A 173 16.12 15.80 9.07
CA ASN A 173 17.25 14.91 8.82
C ASN A 173 18.20 14.84 10.04
N ASN A 174 18.54 15.99 10.65
CA ASN A 174 19.34 16.02 11.88
C ASN A 174 18.63 15.30 13.04
N LEU A 175 17.29 15.33 13.10
CA LEU A 175 16.52 14.64 14.14
C LEU A 175 16.43 13.14 13.90
N ASP A 176 16.35 12.70 12.65
CA ASP A 176 16.41 11.28 12.30
C ASP A 176 17.84 10.72 12.53
N ASP A 177 18.87 11.47 12.15
CA ASP A 177 20.27 11.15 12.44
C ASP A 177 20.55 11.14 13.97
N ALA A 178 20.04 12.11 14.72
CA ALA A 178 20.19 12.18 16.18
C ALA A 178 19.45 11.03 16.91
N LYS A 179 18.30 10.58 16.39
CA LYS A 179 17.61 9.39 16.93
C LYS A 179 18.38 8.12 16.62
N GLU A 180 19.03 8.05 15.47
CA GLU A 180 19.89 6.92 15.12
C GLU A 180 21.15 6.87 16.00
N GLU A 181 21.76 8.02 16.30
CA GLU A 181 22.87 8.13 17.26
C GLU A 181 22.43 7.72 18.68
N ASP A 182 21.31 8.23 19.21
CA ASP A 182 20.80 7.86 20.55
C ASP A 182 20.44 6.36 20.63
N LEU A 183 19.88 5.80 19.54
CA LEU A 183 19.60 4.36 19.48
C LEU A 183 20.90 3.53 19.46
N ASN A 184 21.93 4.00 18.76
CA ASN A 184 23.22 3.34 18.71
C ASN A 184 23.96 3.44 20.06
N GLU A 185 23.90 4.59 20.73
CA GLU A 185 24.44 4.78 22.08
C GLU A 185 23.76 3.85 23.08
N LYS A 186 22.42 3.77 23.05
CA LYS A 186 21.65 2.84 23.90
C LYS A 186 22.01 1.37 23.65
N LYS A 187 22.26 0.98 22.40
CA LYS A 187 22.74 -0.37 22.06
C LYS A 187 24.14 -0.62 22.60
N GLN A 188 25.04 0.36 22.51
CA GLN A 188 26.39 0.26 23.06
C GLN A 188 26.38 0.17 24.59
N LEU A 189 25.56 0.98 25.26
CA LEU A 189 25.35 0.89 26.71
C LEU A 189 24.80 -0.48 27.11
N ALA A 190 23.78 -0.99 26.42
CA ALA A 190 23.24 -2.33 26.70
C ALA A 190 24.28 -3.44 26.50
N ALA A 191 25.16 -3.32 25.50
CA ALA A 191 26.26 -4.26 25.27
C ALA A 191 27.35 -4.16 26.36
N ALA A 192 27.68 -2.95 26.83
CA ALA A 192 28.66 -2.72 27.88
C ALA A 192 28.20 -3.31 29.24
N TRP A 193 26.94 -3.06 29.62
CA TRP A 193 26.34 -3.66 30.82
C TRP A 193 26.32 -5.19 30.75
N SER A 194 26.07 -5.76 29.56
CA SER A 194 26.14 -7.21 29.35
C SER A 194 27.56 -7.75 29.56
N GLY A 195 28.58 -7.05 29.07
CA GLY A 195 29.98 -7.41 29.24
C GLY A 195 30.45 -7.37 30.70
N ASP A 196 30.08 -6.32 31.44
CA ASP A 196 30.45 -6.13 32.84
C ASP A 196 29.83 -7.21 33.73
N VAL A 197 28.54 -7.50 33.54
CA VAL A 197 27.83 -8.56 34.26
C VAL A 197 28.42 -9.95 33.97
N ILE A 198 28.89 -10.20 32.75
CA ILE A 198 29.56 -11.45 32.39
C ILE A 198 30.98 -11.51 32.99
N GLY A 199 31.66 -10.37 33.11
CA GLY A 199 32.97 -10.24 33.74
C GLY A 199 32.93 -10.55 35.23
N GLU A 200 32.03 -9.88 35.97
CA GLU A 200 31.84 -10.11 37.41
C GLU A 200 31.47 -11.58 37.70
N ARG A 201 30.58 -12.17 36.89
CA ARG A 201 30.20 -13.59 37.04
C ARG A 201 31.38 -14.56 36.81
N LYS A 202 32.32 -14.21 35.93
CA LYS A 202 33.53 -15.02 35.70
C LYS A 202 34.53 -14.90 36.84
N GLU A 203 34.58 -13.75 37.49
CA GLU A 203 35.47 -13.54 38.63
C GLU A 203 34.97 -14.29 39.88
N GLU A 204 33.66 -14.25 40.15
CA GLU A 204 33.03 -15.02 41.24
C GLU A 204 33.23 -16.53 41.05
N THR A 205 32.97 -17.06 39.85
CA THR A 205 33.17 -18.50 39.57
C THR A 205 34.62 -18.95 39.66
N ASN A 206 35.59 -18.09 39.29
CA ASN A 206 37.01 -18.41 39.41
C ASN A 206 37.50 -18.34 40.88
N ALA A 207 36.92 -17.44 41.68
CA ALA A 207 37.17 -17.38 43.12
C ALA A 207 36.60 -18.61 43.86
N GLU A 208 35.42 -19.09 43.46
CA GLU A 208 34.86 -20.33 44.00
C GLU A 208 35.71 -21.56 43.66
N ILE A 209 36.19 -21.68 42.41
CA ILE A 209 37.04 -22.80 41.98
C ILE A 209 38.36 -22.85 42.77
N LYS A 210 38.99 -21.70 43.05
CA LYS A 210 40.23 -21.63 43.85
C LYS A 210 40.05 -22.03 45.30
N THR A 211 38.84 -21.95 45.85
CA THR A 211 38.57 -22.26 47.26
C THR A 211 38.34 -23.77 47.49
N GLN A 212 38.12 -24.53 46.42
CA GLN A 212 37.93 -26.00 46.48
C GLN A 212 39.18 -26.82 46.14
N MET A 213 40.34 -26.18 45.93
CA MET A 213 41.66 -26.81 45.78
C MET A 213 42.52 -26.59 47.03
#